data_AF-A0A1I8CR21-F1
#
_entry.id   AF-A0A1I8CR21-F1
#
_cell.length_a   1.000
_cell.length_b   1.000
_cell.length_c   1.000
_cell.angle_alpha   90.00
_cell.angle_beta   90.00
_cell.angle_gamma   90.00
#
_symmetry.space_group_name_H-M   'P 1'
#
loop_
_entity.id
_entity.type
_entity.pdbx_description
1 polymer ?
#
loop_
_entity_poly.entity_id
_entity_poly.type
_entity_poly.pdbx_seq_one_letter_code
_entity_poly.pdbx_strand_id
1 'polypeptide(L)'
;MNEVKSISDLEKETSLGVHELFNHKRVLKDELDTFTRNFVDNHRHLEFDAIIKLNHKILEATDVDIPLLFDKASIPSVCAELNAVAERIKALAQPQFTKQEFALFDPKTLKPSIISMIAEEKYIDILESERDSKTIGNKLCTQTLSTIVDETLLGICNNFGFVIMLCSAKDILEKDTIEDNFHGNTTLCPQKESDIKCSVISTGSVLLADILPTLIVKAIAPFLLIGIAYDLRHIVIVLSQLMSFLIVAFSTSINVGLVGVICASFGSGLGEITYLALASHFPSYAISAYSSGTGAAGLIGALAYAVMTDKSGFNLTPQITLISMTSVSFLFLYTFWKIIKIPSNQVNQTGFFGNIQPEYRELSEEEQMEEEVMVEEENLLFRDEVEVVRASDYAPLSMEAKKKTIRGLLPYMAPLVLVYFAEYLINQGFLELLTFTCARGFSLSETAQYRWYQVLYQTGVFISRSSSNFCQITYEYLFILPLIQFVNLLFIYEDLVHRFMPHISLIMLLILFEGLIGGKSYVSTFTEIHCRSPKEKREFSLSFVSMSDSIGIVLAGFVAIPLHNYICALRG
;
A
#
# COMPACT_ATOMS: atom_id res chain seq x y z
N MET A 1 29.45 -59.65 -3.05
CA MET A 1 30.47 -59.35 -4.07
C MET A 1 30.06 -60.13 -5.30
N ASN A 2 29.26 -59.52 -6.19
CA ASN A 2 28.78 -60.19 -7.39
C ASN A 2 29.82 -59.95 -8.49
N GLU A 3 30.44 -61.01 -8.99
CA GLU A 3 31.33 -60.91 -10.14
C GLU A 3 30.54 -60.46 -11.37
N VAL A 4 31.02 -59.38 -12.00
CA VAL A 4 30.51 -58.91 -13.28
C VAL A 4 31.01 -59.88 -14.34
N LYS A 5 30.09 -60.70 -14.89
CA LYS A 5 30.39 -61.59 -16.02
C LYS A 5 30.77 -60.76 -17.24
N SER A 6 31.74 -61.23 -18.02
CA SER A 6 32.15 -60.53 -19.24
C SER A 6 31.08 -60.63 -20.32
N ILE A 7 31.02 -59.65 -21.22
CA ILE A 7 30.08 -59.64 -22.37
C ILE A 7 30.26 -60.89 -23.23
N SER A 8 31.49 -61.40 -23.34
CA SER A 8 31.81 -62.65 -24.04
C SER A 8 31.24 -63.92 -23.39
N ASP A 9 30.92 -63.88 -22.08
CA ASP A 9 30.28 -65.00 -21.38
C ASP A 9 28.75 -64.97 -21.58
N LEU A 10 28.15 -63.79 -21.74
CA LEU A 10 26.73 -63.60 -22.05
C LEU A 10 26.40 -63.97 -23.51
N GLU A 11 27.30 -63.71 -24.45
CA GLU A 11 27.14 -64.08 -25.86
C GLU A 11 27.17 -65.61 -26.10
N LYS A 12 27.81 -66.38 -25.21
CA LYS A 12 27.86 -67.85 -25.33
C LYS A 12 26.58 -68.55 -24.86
N GLU A 13 25.79 -67.91 -24.00
CA GLU A 13 24.55 -68.51 -23.45
C GLU A 13 23.31 -68.22 -24.30
N THR A 14 23.38 -67.28 -25.26
CA THR A 14 22.23 -66.90 -26.09
C THR A 14 22.45 -67.25 -27.56
N SER A 15 22.38 -68.54 -27.90
CA SER A 15 22.26 -68.96 -29.29
C SER A 15 20.82 -68.76 -29.79
N LEU A 16 20.50 -67.55 -30.25
CA LEU A 16 19.25 -67.27 -30.96
C LEU A 16 19.31 -67.87 -32.37
N GLY A 17 18.42 -68.82 -32.65
CA GLY A 17 18.25 -69.33 -34.02
C GLY A 17 17.69 -68.25 -34.93
N VAL A 18 18.07 -68.26 -36.21
CA VAL A 18 17.69 -67.23 -37.22
C VAL A 18 16.17 -67.05 -37.38
N HIS A 19 15.36 -68.02 -36.93
CA HIS A 19 13.89 -67.93 -36.92
C HIS A 19 13.28 -67.27 -35.66
N GLU A 20 14.06 -66.97 -34.62
CA GLU A 20 13.58 -66.35 -33.38
C GLU A 20 13.84 -64.84 -33.30
N LEU A 21 14.51 -64.26 -34.31
CA LEU A 21 14.83 -62.83 -34.35
C LEU A 21 13.60 -61.92 -34.49
N PHE A 22 12.45 -62.46 -34.92
CA PHE A 22 11.25 -61.67 -35.27
C PHE A 22 9.96 -62.10 -34.55
N ASN A 23 10.02 -63.00 -33.57
CA ASN A 23 8.82 -63.42 -32.82
C ASN A 23 9.02 -63.30 -31.30
N HIS A 24 8.93 -62.07 -30.80
CA HIS A 24 9.03 -61.75 -29.37
C HIS A 24 7.76 -62.08 -28.57
N LYS A 25 6.78 -62.75 -29.17
CA LYS A 25 5.46 -63.04 -28.57
C LYS A 25 5.54 -63.93 -27.32
N ARG A 26 6.64 -64.63 -27.10
CA ARG A 26 6.86 -65.43 -25.88
C ARG A 26 7.50 -64.63 -24.74
N VAL A 27 8.20 -63.53 -25.06
CA VAL A 27 8.86 -62.65 -24.08
C VAL A 27 7.94 -61.50 -23.67
N LEU A 28 7.18 -60.95 -24.61
CA LEU A 28 6.32 -59.78 -24.38
C LEU A 28 4.92 -60.14 -23.88
N LYS A 29 4.49 -61.41 -23.96
CA LYS A 29 3.11 -61.79 -23.63
C LYS A 29 2.79 -61.65 -22.15
N ASP A 30 3.71 -62.02 -21.27
CA ASP A 30 3.50 -61.88 -19.82
C ASP A 30 3.47 -60.40 -19.40
N GLU A 31 4.24 -59.54 -20.05
CA GLU A 31 4.18 -58.09 -19.85
C GLU A 31 2.91 -57.47 -20.44
N LEU A 32 2.48 -57.90 -21.62
CA LEU A 32 1.26 -57.40 -22.27
C LEU A 32 0.00 -57.81 -21.50
N ASP A 33 -0.03 -59.04 -20.98
CA ASP A 33 -1.12 -59.55 -20.14
C ASP A 33 -1.13 -58.87 -18.77
N THR A 34 0.05 -58.51 -18.23
CA THR A 34 0.16 -57.73 -16.99
C THR A 34 -0.28 -56.27 -17.19
N PHE A 35 0.08 -55.65 -18.32
CA PHE A 35 -0.38 -54.31 -18.68
C PHE A 35 -1.90 -54.26 -18.88
N THR A 36 -2.45 -55.23 -19.60
CA THR A 36 -3.90 -55.31 -19.85
C THR A 36 -4.68 -55.46 -18.55
N ARG A 37 -4.23 -56.36 -17.66
CA ARG A 37 -4.87 -56.59 -16.36
C ARG A 37 -4.76 -55.38 -15.42
N ASN A 38 -3.62 -54.70 -15.42
CA ASN A 38 -3.39 -53.57 -14.52
C ASN A 38 -3.97 -52.24 -15.03
N PHE A 39 -4.17 -52.08 -16.34
CA PHE A 39 -4.51 -50.79 -16.95
C PHE A 39 -5.90 -50.78 -17.62
N VAL A 40 -6.26 -51.87 -18.29
CA VAL A 40 -7.55 -51.98 -19.01
C VAL A 40 -8.63 -52.54 -18.08
N ASP A 41 -8.37 -53.68 -17.44
CA ASP A 41 -9.36 -54.37 -16.61
C ASP A 41 -9.64 -53.66 -15.27
N ASN A 42 -8.65 -52.94 -14.74
CA ASN A 42 -8.80 -52.09 -13.56
C ASN A 42 -9.32 -50.68 -13.86
N HIS A 43 -9.84 -50.42 -15.07
CA HIS A 43 -10.43 -49.14 -15.46
C HIS A 43 -9.55 -47.88 -15.30
N ARG A 44 -8.23 -48.04 -15.17
CA ARG A 44 -7.29 -46.91 -14.94
C ARG A 44 -7.26 -45.89 -16.07
N HIS A 45 -7.70 -46.27 -17.27
CA HIS A 45 -7.90 -45.33 -18.38
C HIS A 45 -8.99 -44.30 -18.09
N LEU A 46 -10.01 -44.63 -17.28
CA LEU A 46 -11.05 -43.69 -16.84
C LEU A 46 -10.54 -42.74 -15.76
N GLU A 47 -9.66 -43.20 -14.86
CA GLU A 47 -8.96 -42.32 -13.90
C GLU A 47 -8.05 -41.32 -14.62
N PHE A 48 -7.31 -41.78 -15.63
CA PHE A 48 -6.49 -40.90 -16.46
C PHE A 48 -7.33 -39.87 -17.23
N ASP A 49 -8.46 -40.28 -17.81
CA ASP A 49 -9.39 -39.36 -18.48
C ASP A 49 -10.02 -38.34 -17.49
N ALA A 50 -10.33 -38.76 -16.27
CA ALA A 50 -10.82 -37.88 -15.21
C ALA A 50 -9.77 -36.87 -14.74
N ILE A 51 -8.51 -37.30 -14.60
CA ILE A 51 -7.37 -36.44 -14.22
C ILE A 51 -7.09 -35.41 -15.32
N ILE A 52 -7.15 -35.81 -16.59
CA ILE A 52 -6.96 -34.88 -17.72
C ILE A 52 -8.09 -33.84 -17.75
N LYS A 53 -9.34 -34.26 -17.57
CA LYS A 53 -10.50 -33.35 -17.50
C LYS A 53 -10.45 -32.42 -16.28
N LEU A 54 -9.95 -32.91 -15.14
CA LEU A 54 -9.76 -32.11 -13.93
C LEU A 54 -8.66 -31.07 -14.14
N ASN A 55 -7.52 -31.46 -14.72
CA ASN A 55 -6.45 -30.51 -15.07
C ASN A 55 -6.91 -29.48 -16.10
N HIS A 56 -7.69 -29.89 -17.11
CA HIS A 56 -8.22 -28.96 -18.10
C HIS A 56 -9.23 -27.98 -17.49
N LYS A 57 -10.04 -28.42 -16.52
CA LYS A 57 -10.95 -27.54 -15.76
C LYS A 57 -10.23 -26.64 -14.77
N ILE A 58 -9.14 -27.10 -14.15
CA ILE A 58 -8.28 -26.27 -13.31
C ILE A 58 -7.62 -25.20 -14.17
N LEU A 59 -7.15 -25.54 -15.37
CA LEU A 59 -6.61 -24.60 -16.35
C LEU A 59 -7.65 -23.57 -16.82
N GLU A 60 -8.89 -23.98 -17.09
CA GLU A 60 -9.99 -23.06 -17.43
C GLU A 60 -10.43 -22.20 -16.25
N ALA A 61 -10.27 -22.67 -15.01
CA ALA A 61 -10.58 -21.93 -13.79
C ALA A 61 -9.46 -20.94 -13.40
N THR A 62 -8.23 -21.22 -13.79
CA THR A 62 -7.07 -20.33 -13.63
C THR A 62 -6.76 -19.67 -14.98
N ASP A 63 -7.53 -18.64 -15.31
CA ASP A 63 -7.36 -17.81 -16.52
C ASP A 63 -6.08 -16.96 -16.43
N VAL A 64 -4.91 -17.62 -16.33
CA VAL A 64 -3.60 -17.00 -16.12
C VAL A 64 -2.71 -17.27 -17.33
N ASP A 65 -2.32 -16.18 -17.97
CA ASP A 65 -1.44 -16.15 -19.12
C ASP A 65 -0.06 -16.74 -18.77
N ILE A 66 0.27 -17.88 -19.37
CA ILE A 66 1.49 -18.68 -19.14
C ILE A 66 2.81 -17.87 -19.26
N PRO A 67 2.93 -16.81 -20.10
CA PRO A 67 4.16 -16.02 -20.15
C PRO A 67 4.50 -15.31 -18.84
N LEU A 68 3.52 -15.02 -17.98
CA LEU A 68 3.72 -14.26 -16.75
C LEU A 68 4.34 -15.08 -15.60
N LEU A 69 4.19 -16.41 -15.65
CA LEU A 69 4.74 -17.34 -14.66
C LEU A 69 6.25 -17.60 -14.83
N PHE A 70 6.79 -17.37 -16.04
CA PHE A 70 8.21 -17.55 -16.30
C PHE A 70 9.07 -16.35 -15.88
N ASP A 71 8.47 -15.16 -15.72
CA ASP A 71 9.21 -13.91 -15.45
C ASP A 71 9.31 -13.55 -13.96
N LYS A 72 8.54 -14.19 -13.07
CA LYS A 72 8.58 -13.90 -11.62
C LYS A 72 8.70 -15.16 -10.76
N ALA A 73 9.92 -15.34 -10.28
CA ALA A 73 10.33 -16.12 -9.10
C ALA A 73 10.57 -17.63 -9.25
N SER A 74 11.84 -18.00 -9.01
CA SER A 74 12.31 -19.21 -8.33
C SER A 74 11.63 -20.53 -8.71
N ILE A 75 12.12 -21.17 -9.78
CA ILE A 75 11.87 -22.60 -10.10
C ILE A 75 11.95 -23.52 -8.85
N PRO A 76 12.84 -23.29 -7.86
CA PRO A 76 12.84 -24.04 -6.61
C PRO A 76 11.57 -23.94 -5.76
N SER A 77 10.90 -22.77 -5.73
CA SER A 77 9.65 -22.56 -4.97
C SER A 77 8.49 -23.34 -5.57
N VAL A 78 8.38 -23.32 -6.90
CA VAL A 78 7.35 -24.06 -7.63
C VAL A 78 7.60 -25.57 -7.53
N CYS A 79 8.87 -26.01 -7.55
CA CYS A 79 9.21 -27.42 -7.30
C CYS A 79 8.94 -27.84 -5.85
N ALA A 80 9.15 -26.96 -4.87
CA ALA A 80 8.84 -27.24 -3.47
C ALA A 80 7.33 -27.35 -3.23
N GLU A 81 6.53 -26.49 -3.84
CA GLU A 81 5.07 -26.57 -3.79
C GLU A 81 4.54 -27.81 -4.53
N LEU A 82 5.09 -28.15 -5.70
CA LEU A 82 4.76 -29.39 -6.41
C LEU A 82 5.11 -30.64 -5.60
N ASN A 83 6.25 -30.64 -4.91
CA ASN A 83 6.65 -31.74 -4.04
C ASN A 83 5.79 -31.81 -2.76
N ALA A 84 5.41 -30.67 -2.18
CA ALA A 84 4.50 -30.63 -1.03
C ALA A 84 3.09 -31.11 -1.40
N VAL A 85 2.61 -30.75 -2.59
CA VAL A 85 1.34 -31.26 -3.15
C VAL A 85 1.46 -32.75 -3.45
N ALA A 86 2.57 -33.21 -4.03
CA ALA A 86 2.80 -34.63 -4.28
C ALA A 86 2.86 -35.46 -2.99
N GLU A 87 3.53 -34.97 -1.94
CA GLU A 87 3.57 -35.64 -0.64
C GLU A 87 2.21 -35.60 0.08
N ARG A 88 1.42 -34.51 -0.05
CA ARG A 88 0.02 -34.50 0.43
C ARG A 88 -0.86 -35.52 -0.29
N ILE A 89 -0.73 -35.63 -1.61
CA ILE A 89 -1.45 -36.65 -2.40
C ILE A 89 -1.01 -38.06 -2.01
N LYS A 90 0.28 -38.25 -1.70
CA LYS A 90 0.86 -39.54 -1.28
C LYS A 90 0.46 -39.93 0.15
N ALA A 91 0.31 -38.96 1.05
CA ALA A 91 -0.26 -39.16 2.38
C ALA A 91 -1.75 -39.51 2.31
N LEU A 92 -2.51 -38.87 1.41
CA LEU A 92 -3.89 -39.23 1.10
C LEU A 92 -4.03 -40.60 0.39
N ALA A 93 -2.95 -41.09 -0.22
CA ALA A 93 -2.88 -42.40 -0.86
C ALA A 93 -2.43 -43.53 0.09
N GLN A 94 -2.05 -43.21 1.34
CA GLN A 94 -1.84 -44.24 2.34
C GLN A 94 -3.19 -44.71 2.91
N PRO A 95 -3.41 -46.03 3.04
CA PRO A 95 -4.66 -46.54 3.57
C PRO A 95 -4.79 -46.16 5.05
N GLN A 96 -5.73 -45.26 5.37
CA GLN A 96 -6.02 -44.80 6.73
C GLN A 96 -6.64 -45.87 7.66
N PHE A 97 -6.89 -47.08 7.15
CA PHE A 97 -7.49 -48.17 7.90
C PHE A 97 -6.68 -49.46 7.74
N THR A 98 -6.45 -50.15 8.85
CA THR A 98 -5.77 -51.44 8.90
C THR A 98 -6.58 -52.54 8.21
N LYS A 99 -5.92 -53.61 7.75
CA LYS A 99 -6.58 -54.76 7.07
C LYS A 99 -7.70 -55.41 7.90
N GLN A 100 -7.71 -55.23 9.22
CA GLN A 100 -8.78 -55.71 10.11
C GLN A 100 -10.02 -54.79 10.09
N GLU A 101 -9.84 -53.48 9.89
CA GLU A 101 -10.93 -52.51 9.77
C GLU A 101 -11.63 -52.59 8.40
N PHE A 102 -10.89 -52.92 7.33
CA PHE A 102 -11.48 -53.18 6.01
C PHE A 102 -12.40 -54.42 5.98
N ALA A 103 -12.22 -55.37 6.89
CA ALA A 103 -13.07 -56.56 6.99
C ALA A 103 -14.48 -56.24 7.55
N LEU A 104 -14.67 -55.09 8.22
CA LEU A 104 -15.99 -54.58 8.63
C LEU A 104 -16.79 -53.97 7.47
N PHE A 105 -16.14 -53.72 6.32
CA PHE A 105 -16.73 -53.15 5.11
C PHE A 105 -17.01 -54.20 4.01
N ASP A 106 -17.25 -55.47 4.36
CA ASP A 106 -17.70 -56.47 3.36
C ASP A 106 -19.09 -56.06 2.81
N PRO A 107 -19.22 -55.78 1.49
CA PRO A 107 -20.46 -55.30 0.87
C PRO A 107 -21.63 -56.29 0.98
N LYS A 108 -21.39 -57.54 1.40
CA LYS A 108 -22.46 -58.53 1.64
C LYS A 108 -23.17 -58.39 2.99
N THR A 109 -22.62 -57.60 3.92
CA THR A 109 -23.16 -57.43 5.29
C THR A 109 -23.65 -56.01 5.62
N LEU A 110 -23.43 -55.03 4.73
CA LEU A 110 -23.88 -53.65 4.96
C LEU A 110 -25.40 -53.50 4.76
N LYS A 111 -26.11 -53.16 5.84
CA LYS A 111 -27.53 -52.74 5.77
C LYS A 111 -27.63 -51.35 5.14
N PRO A 112 -28.69 -51.05 4.34
CA PRO A 112 -28.90 -49.74 3.70
C PRO A 112 -28.85 -48.54 4.67
N SER A 113 -29.20 -48.75 5.93
CA SER A 113 -29.18 -47.72 6.99
C SER A 113 -27.77 -47.25 7.39
N ILE A 114 -26.73 -48.07 7.18
CA ILE A 114 -25.34 -47.70 7.50
C ILE A 114 -24.74 -46.87 6.36
N ILE A 115 -25.13 -47.17 5.11
CA ILE A 115 -24.74 -46.39 3.93
C ILE A 115 -25.35 -44.99 3.98
N SER A 116 -26.61 -44.84 4.42
CA SER A 116 -27.22 -43.52 4.60
C SER A 116 -26.54 -42.73 5.72
N MET A 117 -26.15 -43.39 6.82
CA MET A 117 -25.46 -42.75 7.95
C MET A 117 -24.09 -42.21 7.54
N ILE A 118 -23.29 -43.00 6.82
CA ILE A 118 -21.95 -42.58 6.33
C ILE A 118 -22.08 -41.47 5.26
N ALA A 119 -23.10 -41.55 4.40
CA ALA A 119 -23.37 -40.50 3.42
C ALA A 119 -23.85 -39.20 4.08
N GLU A 120 -24.64 -39.28 5.15
CA GLU A 120 -25.05 -38.13 5.96
C GLU A 120 -23.85 -37.54 6.73
N GLU A 121 -22.99 -38.36 7.31
CA GLU A 121 -21.78 -37.93 8.03
C GLU A 121 -20.81 -37.19 7.11
N LYS A 122 -20.46 -37.76 5.94
CA LYS A 122 -19.64 -37.06 4.94
C LYS A 122 -20.31 -35.81 4.36
N TYR A 123 -21.63 -35.79 4.25
CA TYR A 123 -22.36 -34.61 3.79
C TYR A 123 -22.33 -33.50 4.85
N ILE A 124 -22.38 -33.86 6.14
CA ILE A 124 -22.21 -32.94 7.27
C ILE A 124 -20.77 -32.38 7.28
N ASP A 125 -19.75 -33.20 7.10
CA ASP A 125 -18.34 -32.76 7.04
C ASP A 125 -18.11 -31.72 5.92
N ILE A 126 -18.72 -31.94 4.74
CA ILE A 126 -18.64 -30.99 3.61
C ILE A 126 -19.37 -29.69 3.94
N LEU A 127 -20.53 -29.77 4.59
CA LEU A 127 -21.28 -28.59 5.01
C LEU A 127 -20.57 -27.80 6.12
N GLU A 128 -19.86 -28.47 7.01
CA GLU A 128 -19.02 -27.85 8.04
C GLU A 128 -17.79 -27.20 7.42
N SER A 129 -17.11 -27.88 6.51
CA SER A 129 -15.99 -27.31 5.73
C SER A 129 -16.40 -26.06 4.93
N GLU A 130 -17.57 -26.07 4.28
CA GLU A 130 -18.11 -24.89 3.60
C GLU A 130 -18.47 -23.76 4.58
N ARG A 131 -19.03 -24.10 5.75
CA ARG A 131 -19.38 -23.14 6.79
C ARG A 131 -18.12 -22.49 7.38
N ASP A 132 -17.08 -23.27 7.60
CA ASP A 132 -15.79 -22.79 8.12
C ASP A 132 -15.08 -21.93 7.08
N SER A 133 -15.06 -22.35 5.82
CA SER A 133 -14.53 -21.53 4.71
C SER A 133 -15.27 -20.19 4.59
N LYS A 134 -16.61 -20.18 4.65
CA LYS A 134 -17.42 -18.94 4.67
C LYS A 134 -17.15 -18.10 5.91
N THR A 135 -16.96 -18.73 7.07
CA THR A 135 -16.67 -18.02 8.33
C THR A 135 -15.28 -17.38 8.30
N ILE A 136 -14.28 -18.09 7.78
CA ILE A 136 -12.92 -17.58 7.57
C ILE A 136 -12.95 -16.44 6.55
N GLY A 137 -13.65 -16.60 5.43
CA GLY A 137 -13.83 -15.55 4.42
C GLY A 137 -14.48 -14.28 4.99
N ASN A 138 -15.54 -14.42 5.78
CA ASN A 138 -16.21 -13.29 6.44
C ASN A 138 -15.30 -12.62 7.48
N LYS A 139 -14.54 -13.40 8.27
CA LYS A 139 -13.55 -12.88 9.22
C LYS A 139 -12.45 -12.09 8.49
N LEU A 140 -11.90 -12.65 7.40
CA LEU A 140 -10.86 -12.00 6.60
C LEU A 140 -11.36 -10.72 5.93
N CYS A 141 -12.58 -10.73 5.40
CA CYS A 141 -13.23 -9.55 4.82
C CYS A 141 -13.43 -8.45 5.86
N THR A 142 -13.95 -8.81 7.04
CA THR A 142 -14.16 -7.87 8.16
C THR A 142 -12.83 -7.28 8.65
N GLN A 143 -11.78 -8.11 8.75
CA GLN A 143 -10.45 -7.65 9.15
C GLN A 143 -9.83 -6.73 8.11
N THR A 144 -9.97 -7.06 6.82
CA THR A 144 -9.50 -6.22 5.70
C THR A 144 -10.20 -4.86 5.71
N LEU A 145 -11.53 -4.84 5.86
CA LEU A 145 -12.31 -3.61 5.94
C LEU A 145 -11.92 -2.76 7.15
N SER A 146 -11.71 -3.38 8.32
CA SER A 146 -11.21 -2.68 9.50
C SER A 146 -9.88 -1.99 9.17
N THR A 147 -8.86 -2.74 8.75
CA THR A 147 -7.53 -2.17 8.44
C THR A 147 -7.62 -1.02 7.43
N ILE A 148 -8.46 -1.12 6.40
CA ILE A 148 -8.66 -0.03 5.43
C ILE A 148 -9.25 1.22 6.11
N VAL A 149 -10.30 1.07 6.92
CA VAL A 149 -10.92 2.19 7.63
C VAL A 149 -9.92 2.83 8.60
N ASP A 150 -9.18 2.00 9.33
CA ASP A 150 -8.25 2.39 10.38
C ASP A 150 -7.11 3.24 9.80
N GLU A 151 -6.45 2.73 8.75
CA GLU A 151 -5.36 3.42 8.04
C GLU A 151 -5.84 4.67 7.31
N THR A 152 -7.05 4.64 6.72
CA THR A 152 -7.64 5.82 6.07
C THR A 152 -7.88 6.94 7.08
N LEU A 153 -8.46 6.61 8.24
CA LEU A 153 -8.73 7.59 9.29
C LEU A 153 -7.43 8.15 9.88
N LEU A 154 -6.40 7.31 10.01
CA LEU A 154 -5.07 7.72 10.44
C LEU A 154 -4.43 8.71 9.45
N GLY A 155 -4.52 8.42 8.15
CA GLY A 155 -4.09 9.33 7.09
C GLY A 155 -4.83 10.67 7.10
N ILE A 156 -6.16 10.64 7.32
CA ILE A 156 -6.97 11.86 7.44
C ILE A 156 -6.48 12.70 8.61
N CYS A 157 -6.45 12.13 9.82
CA CYS A 157 -6.11 12.86 11.04
C CYS A 157 -4.67 13.41 11.02
N ASN A 158 -3.72 12.64 10.50
CA ASN A 158 -2.31 13.06 10.40
C ASN A 158 -2.15 14.34 9.57
N ASN A 159 -2.76 14.36 8.38
CA ASN A 159 -2.56 15.44 7.43
C ASN A 159 -3.55 16.61 7.64
N PHE A 160 -4.59 16.41 8.47
CA PHE A 160 -5.63 17.43 8.71
C PHE A 160 -5.05 18.73 9.26
N GLY A 161 -4.15 18.66 10.25
CA GLY A 161 -3.57 19.86 10.88
C GLY A 161 -2.78 20.70 9.88
N PHE A 162 -1.96 20.03 9.07
CA PHE A 162 -1.18 20.65 7.99
C PHE A 162 -2.08 21.37 6.98
N VAL A 163 -3.14 20.71 6.49
CA VAL A 163 -4.10 21.30 5.54
C VAL A 163 -4.82 22.51 6.13
N ILE A 164 -5.25 22.44 7.40
CA ILE A 164 -5.92 23.57 8.06
C ILE A 164 -4.97 24.75 8.22
N MET A 165 -3.69 24.53 8.52
CA MET A 165 -2.69 25.61 8.59
C MET A 165 -2.55 26.32 7.24
N LEU A 166 -2.43 25.57 6.14
CA LEU A 166 -2.40 26.15 4.79
C LEU A 166 -3.67 26.95 4.46
N CYS A 167 -4.85 26.44 4.82
CA CYS A 167 -6.12 27.15 4.61
C CYS A 167 -6.21 28.44 5.43
N SER A 168 -5.73 28.40 6.68
CA SER A 168 -5.77 29.53 7.61
C SER A 168 -4.62 30.53 7.41
N ALA A 169 -3.59 30.20 6.64
CA ALA A 169 -2.39 31.02 6.47
C ALA A 169 -2.73 32.45 6.00
N LYS A 170 -3.71 32.60 5.11
CA LYS A 170 -4.18 33.91 4.64
C LYS A 170 -4.78 34.73 5.79
N ASP A 171 -5.64 34.12 6.61
CA ASP A 171 -6.26 34.78 7.77
C ASP A 171 -5.25 35.13 8.86
N ILE A 172 -4.15 34.37 8.98
CA ILE A 172 -3.03 34.66 9.89
C ILE A 172 -2.23 35.88 9.40
N LEU A 173 -1.95 35.95 8.10
CA LEU A 173 -1.16 37.02 7.48
C LEU A 173 -1.95 38.34 7.38
N GLU A 174 -3.28 38.28 7.24
CA GLU A 174 -4.14 39.47 7.13
C GLU A 174 -4.41 40.18 8.47
N LYS A 175 -4.08 39.57 9.63
CA LYS A 175 -4.29 40.18 10.96
C LYS A 175 -3.56 41.53 11.14
N ASP A 176 -2.41 41.73 10.49
CA ASP A 176 -1.64 42.99 10.56
C ASP A 176 -1.91 43.94 9.39
N THR A 177 -2.62 43.51 8.33
CA THR A 177 -2.90 44.34 7.15
C THR A 177 -4.17 45.19 7.28
N ILE A 178 -4.98 44.95 8.33
CA ILE A 178 -6.23 45.70 8.56
C ILE A 178 -5.97 47.16 8.98
N GLU A 179 -4.74 47.53 9.37
CA GLU A 179 -4.40 48.92 9.65
C GLU A 179 -3.95 49.73 8.42
N ASP A 180 -3.55 49.10 7.31
CA ASP A 180 -3.07 49.83 6.12
C ASP A 180 -3.62 49.25 4.81
N ASN A 181 -4.75 49.82 4.37
CA ASN A 181 -5.34 49.78 3.02
C ASN A 181 -6.14 48.53 2.62
N PHE A 182 -7.49 48.62 2.63
CA PHE A 182 -8.29 48.45 1.39
C PHE A 182 -9.78 48.82 1.56
N HIS A 183 -10.15 50.01 1.08
CA HIS A 183 -11.45 50.23 0.46
C HIS A 183 -11.33 49.78 -1.02
N GLY A 184 -11.95 48.65 -1.37
CA GLY A 184 -12.07 48.23 -2.77
C GLY A 184 -12.69 46.85 -2.91
N ASN A 185 -13.85 46.77 -3.56
CA ASN A 185 -14.63 45.55 -3.81
C ASN A 185 -13.80 44.42 -4.47
N THR A 186 -13.36 43.43 -3.68
CA THR A 186 -12.70 42.19 -4.14
C THR A 186 -13.68 41.14 -4.72
N THR A 187 -14.93 41.53 -5.01
CA THR A 187 -16.03 40.62 -5.37
C THR A 187 -16.34 40.54 -6.86
N LEU A 188 -15.71 41.35 -7.72
CA LEU A 188 -15.93 41.27 -9.17
C LEU A 188 -14.85 40.42 -9.85
N CYS A 189 -15.28 39.54 -10.75
CA CYS A 189 -14.39 38.86 -11.68
C CYS A 189 -13.76 39.87 -12.67
N PRO A 190 -12.51 39.65 -13.12
CA PRO A 190 -11.82 40.56 -14.02
C PRO A 190 -12.50 40.59 -15.39
N GLN A 191 -12.82 41.79 -15.87
CA GLN A 191 -13.48 41.98 -17.17
C GLN A 191 -12.47 42.02 -18.30
N LYS A 192 -11.29 42.58 -18.05
CA LYS A 192 -10.18 42.65 -19.01
C LYS A 192 -8.93 42.02 -18.44
N GLU A 193 -8.05 41.59 -19.33
CA GLU A 193 -6.77 40.99 -18.97
C GLU A 193 -5.80 41.95 -18.25
N SER A 194 -5.98 43.26 -18.43
CA SER A 194 -5.24 44.33 -17.73
C SER A 194 -5.62 44.47 -16.25
N ASP A 195 -6.73 43.88 -15.84
CA ASP A 195 -7.26 44.00 -14.46
C ASP A 195 -6.62 42.98 -13.52
N ILE A 196 -5.92 41.98 -14.08
CA ILE A 196 -5.23 40.90 -13.36
C ILE A 196 -3.92 41.45 -12.78
N LYS A 197 -3.81 41.49 -11.45
CA LYS A 197 -2.62 41.96 -10.74
C LYS A 197 -1.82 40.80 -10.16
N CYS A 198 -0.50 40.94 -10.13
CA CYS A 198 0.37 40.01 -9.43
C CYS A 198 0.34 40.22 -7.90
N SER A 199 0.39 39.12 -7.16
CA SER A 199 0.61 39.13 -5.71
C SER A 199 2.04 39.60 -5.39
N VAL A 200 2.17 40.40 -4.32
CA VAL A 200 3.47 40.95 -3.86
C VAL A 200 4.31 39.87 -3.17
N ILE A 201 3.66 38.86 -2.58
CA ILE A 201 4.28 37.72 -1.90
C ILE A 201 3.88 36.47 -2.68
N SER A 202 4.89 35.71 -3.15
CA SER A 202 4.65 34.43 -3.81
C SER A 202 4.18 33.39 -2.80
N THR A 203 3.18 32.59 -3.20
CA THR A 203 2.71 31.44 -2.41
C THR A 203 3.83 30.43 -2.11
N GLY A 204 4.90 30.40 -2.93
CA GLY A 204 6.09 29.58 -2.70
C GLY A 204 6.85 29.90 -1.39
N SER A 205 6.81 31.14 -0.89
CA SER A 205 7.47 31.49 0.38
C SER A 205 6.72 30.94 1.61
N VAL A 206 5.39 30.94 1.56
CA VAL A 206 4.54 30.36 2.63
C VAL A 206 4.70 28.84 2.64
N LEU A 207 4.74 28.22 1.45
CA LEU A 207 4.99 26.79 1.29
C LEU A 207 6.34 26.36 1.90
N LEU A 208 7.42 27.12 1.66
CA LEU A 208 8.74 26.81 2.20
C LEU A 208 8.74 26.80 3.74
N ALA A 209 8.07 27.78 4.36
CA ALA A 209 7.96 27.85 5.82
C ALA A 209 7.22 26.63 6.39
N ASP A 210 6.26 26.09 5.64
CA ASP A 210 5.45 24.95 6.05
C ASP A 210 6.13 23.60 5.75
N ILE A 211 6.84 23.42 4.64
CA ILE A 211 7.41 22.10 4.30
C ILE A 211 8.81 21.82 4.87
N LEU A 212 9.61 22.86 5.16
CA LEU A 212 10.98 22.69 5.66
C LEU A 212 11.06 21.90 6.99
N PRO A 213 10.21 22.16 8.01
CA PRO A 213 10.22 21.36 9.22
C PRO A 213 9.94 19.87 8.94
N THR A 214 9.00 19.59 8.03
CA THR A 214 8.68 18.22 7.59
C THR A 214 9.90 17.53 6.97
N LEU A 215 10.61 18.20 6.06
CA LEU A 215 11.82 17.65 5.44
C LEU A 215 12.91 17.34 6.48
N ILE A 216 13.14 18.24 7.43
CA ILE A 216 14.15 18.04 8.50
C ILE A 216 13.81 16.79 9.32
N VAL A 217 12.54 16.65 9.73
CA VAL A 217 12.09 15.46 10.47
C VAL A 217 12.23 14.20 9.63
N LYS A 218 11.79 14.23 8.35
CA LYS A 218 11.92 13.09 7.43
C LYS A 218 13.35 12.68 7.13
N ALA A 219 14.30 13.61 7.18
CA ALA A 219 15.72 13.30 7.01
C ALA A 219 16.34 12.66 8.27
N ILE A 220 15.90 13.05 9.47
CA ILE A 220 16.54 12.65 10.74
C ILE A 220 15.83 11.44 11.37
N ALA A 221 14.51 11.43 11.39
CA ALA A 221 13.71 10.46 12.13
C ALA A 221 13.91 9.00 11.69
N PRO A 222 14.11 8.63 10.41
CA PRO A 222 14.40 7.23 10.06
C PRO A 222 15.68 6.66 10.70
N PHE A 223 16.60 7.52 11.16
CA PHE A 223 17.83 7.08 11.81
C PHE A 223 17.70 6.93 13.34
N LEU A 224 16.86 7.76 13.97
CA LEU A 224 16.69 7.84 15.42
C LEU A 224 15.40 7.14 15.91
N LEU A 225 14.37 7.24 15.08
CA LEU A 225 12.97 6.83 15.21
C LEU A 225 12.76 5.35 15.49
N ILE A 226 13.40 4.51 14.68
CA ILE A 226 13.00 3.11 14.47
C ILE A 226 12.95 2.27 15.75
N GLY A 227 13.81 2.55 16.72
CA GLY A 227 13.83 1.85 18.02
C GLY A 227 12.78 2.32 19.04
N ILE A 228 12.08 3.43 18.77
CA ILE A 228 11.10 4.02 19.69
C ILE A 228 9.70 3.45 19.42
N ALA A 229 8.96 3.14 20.47
CA ALA A 229 7.58 2.67 20.40
C ALA A 229 6.68 3.59 19.56
N TYR A 230 5.87 3.01 18.66
CA TYR A 230 4.90 3.76 17.85
C TYR A 230 3.96 4.63 18.69
N ASP A 231 3.54 4.15 19.86
CA ASP A 231 2.70 4.87 20.83
C ASP A 231 3.30 6.21 21.27
N LEU A 232 4.60 6.23 21.56
CA LEU A 232 5.30 7.44 21.99
C LEU A 232 5.41 8.43 20.83
N ARG A 233 5.70 7.93 19.62
CA ARG A 233 5.73 8.77 18.42
C ARG A 233 4.34 9.38 18.19
N HIS A 234 3.27 8.57 18.29
CA HIS A 234 1.88 9.00 18.14
C HIS A 234 1.48 10.11 19.12
N ILE A 235 1.84 9.97 20.40
CA ILE A 235 1.58 11.00 21.41
C ILE A 235 2.25 12.32 21.03
N VAL A 236 3.51 12.27 20.60
CA VAL A 236 4.24 13.48 20.15
C VAL A 236 3.55 14.12 18.94
N ILE A 237 3.08 13.31 17.98
CA ILE A 237 2.36 13.78 16.78
C ILE A 237 1.07 14.50 17.17
N VAL A 238 0.22 13.87 18.00
CA VAL A 238 -1.05 14.45 18.46
C VAL A 238 -0.83 15.72 19.28
N LEU A 239 0.15 15.72 20.18
CA LEU A 239 0.51 16.91 20.96
C LEU A 239 1.01 18.04 20.06
N SER A 240 1.79 17.73 19.02
CA SER A 240 2.25 18.75 18.07
C SER A 240 1.08 19.37 17.31
N GLN A 241 0.10 18.57 16.90
CA GLN A 241 -1.12 19.05 16.23
C GLN A 241 -2.01 19.88 17.17
N LEU A 242 -2.21 19.42 18.40
CA LEU A 242 -2.94 20.16 19.45
C LEU A 242 -2.28 21.52 19.72
N MET A 243 -0.96 21.52 19.92
CA MET A 243 -0.18 22.74 20.15
C MET A 243 -0.29 23.70 18.96
N SER A 244 -0.23 23.20 17.73
CA SER A 244 -0.40 24.01 16.53
C SER A 244 -1.73 24.77 16.54
N PHE A 245 -2.86 24.08 16.70
CA PHE A 245 -4.18 24.73 16.70
C PHE A 245 -4.32 25.77 17.81
N LEU A 246 -3.83 25.47 19.02
CA LEU A 246 -3.92 26.40 20.14
C LEU A 246 -3.01 27.62 19.94
N ILE A 247 -1.76 27.43 19.52
CA ILE A 247 -0.81 28.53 19.26
C ILE A 247 -1.38 29.47 18.21
N VAL A 248 -1.90 28.94 17.10
CA VAL A 248 -2.44 29.77 16.02
C VAL A 248 -3.74 30.45 16.45
N ALA A 249 -4.65 29.75 17.14
CA ALA A 249 -5.91 30.33 17.60
C ALA A 249 -5.68 31.53 18.55
N PHE A 250 -4.70 31.44 19.45
CA PHE A 250 -4.36 32.50 20.40
C PHE A 250 -3.22 33.42 19.95
N SER A 251 -2.75 33.28 18.71
CA SER A 251 -1.66 34.11 18.18
C SER A 251 -2.07 35.58 18.08
N THR A 252 -1.26 36.44 18.69
CA THR A 252 -1.37 37.90 18.63
C THR A 252 -0.35 38.53 17.67
N SER A 253 0.61 37.76 17.18
CA SER A 253 1.60 38.20 16.18
C SER A 253 1.83 37.11 15.15
N ILE A 254 2.23 37.51 13.95
CA ILE A 254 2.56 36.60 12.84
C ILE A 254 3.62 35.58 13.27
N ASN A 255 4.65 36.01 14.01
CA ASN A 255 5.73 35.14 14.48
C ASN A 255 5.21 34.00 15.37
N VAL A 256 4.29 34.29 16.29
CA VAL A 256 3.67 33.25 17.14
C VAL A 256 2.80 32.32 16.29
N GLY A 257 2.05 32.86 15.32
CA GLY A 257 1.29 32.05 14.36
C GLY A 257 2.17 31.08 13.57
N LEU A 258 3.34 31.54 13.09
CA LEU A 258 4.30 30.72 12.36
C LEU A 258 4.89 29.59 13.21
N VAL A 259 5.10 29.79 14.51
CA VAL A 259 5.50 28.70 15.42
C VAL A 259 4.43 27.60 15.43
N GLY A 260 3.14 27.98 15.44
CA GLY A 260 2.04 27.04 15.34
C GLY A 260 2.04 26.27 14.02
N VAL A 261 2.33 26.94 12.89
CA VAL A 261 2.50 26.29 11.58
C VAL A 261 3.62 25.25 11.64
N ILE A 262 4.81 25.64 12.12
CA ILE A 262 5.96 24.73 12.27
C ILE A 262 5.60 23.50 13.12
N CYS A 263 4.82 23.65 14.18
CA CYS A 263 4.34 22.52 15.00
C CYS A 263 3.45 21.56 14.21
N ALA A 264 2.54 22.06 13.36
CA ALA A 264 1.72 21.21 12.50
C ALA A 264 2.59 20.47 11.48
N SER A 265 3.54 21.15 10.85
CA SER A 265 4.39 20.55 9.82
C SER A 265 5.33 19.49 10.41
N PHE A 266 5.90 19.76 11.60
CA PHE A 266 6.68 18.79 12.37
C PHE A 266 5.83 17.54 12.69
N GLY A 267 4.62 17.75 13.22
CA GLY A 267 3.71 16.66 13.60
C GLY A 267 3.30 15.81 12.39
N SER A 268 2.85 16.44 11.31
CA SER A 268 2.45 15.74 10.07
C SER A 268 3.60 14.94 9.46
N GLY A 269 4.80 15.52 9.41
CA GLY A 269 6.00 14.86 8.90
C GLY A 269 6.44 13.67 9.76
N LEU A 270 6.43 13.82 11.09
CA LEU A 270 6.73 12.73 12.00
C LEU A 270 5.70 11.61 11.90
N GLY A 271 4.42 11.97 11.75
CA GLY A 271 3.34 11.01 11.58
C GLY A 271 3.43 10.23 10.30
N GLU A 272 3.72 10.87 9.17
CA GLU A 272 3.87 10.14 7.91
C GLU A 272 4.95 9.06 7.96
N ILE A 273 6.11 9.38 8.54
CA ILE A 273 7.17 8.39 8.76
C ILE A 273 6.69 7.26 9.67
N THR A 274 6.00 7.61 10.75
CA THR A 274 5.53 6.66 11.76
C THR A 274 4.47 5.71 11.21
N TYR A 275 3.53 6.21 10.42
CA TYR A 275 2.43 5.41 9.89
C TYR A 275 2.81 4.62 8.63
N LEU A 276 3.70 5.15 7.78
CA LEU A 276 4.29 4.35 6.70
C LEU A 276 5.19 3.23 7.25
N ALA A 277 5.92 3.50 8.34
CA ALA A 277 6.65 2.47 9.09
C ALA A 277 5.69 1.42 9.66
N LEU A 278 4.59 1.84 10.28
CA LEU A 278 3.58 0.96 10.83
C LEU A 278 2.91 0.10 9.75
N ALA A 279 2.55 0.69 8.61
CA ALA A 279 1.96 0.03 7.46
C ALA A 279 2.87 -1.07 6.86
N SER A 280 4.17 -1.08 7.17
CA SER A 280 5.08 -2.15 6.77
C SER A 280 4.74 -3.53 7.36
N HIS A 281 4.02 -3.53 8.48
CA HIS A 281 3.55 -4.71 9.23
C HIS A 281 2.17 -5.20 8.78
N PHE A 282 1.52 -4.46 7.88
CA PHE A 282 0.22 -4.80 7.31
C PHE A 282 0.35 -5.21 5.84
N PRO A 283 -0.69 -5.76 5.22
CA PRO A 283 -0.67 -6.01 3.78
C PRO A 283 -0.57 -4.71 2.97
N SER A 284 -0.17 -4.81 1.70
CA SER A 284 0.10 -3.66 0.83
C SER A 284 -1.09 -2.71 0.64
N TYR A 285 -2.33 -3.17 0.80
CA TYR A 285 -3.51 -2.31 0.75
C TYR A 285 -3.56 -1.28 1.89
N ALA A 286 -2.85 -1.51 3.01
CA ALA A 286 -2.72 -0.54 4.11
C ALA A 286 -2.03 0.75 3.64
N ILE A 287 -1.00 0.64 2.81
CA ILE A 287 -0.32 1.79 2.18
C ILE A 287 -1.30 2.60 1.34
N SER A 288 -2.14 1.91 0.56
CA SER A 288 -3.14 2.55 -0.28
C SER A 288 -4.24 3.22 0.55
N ALA A 289 -4.70 2.59 1.64
CA ALA A 289 -5.67 3.16 2.57
C ALA A 289 -5.14 4.41 3.28
N TYR A 290 -3.94 4.33 3.87
CA TYR A 290 -3.26 5.47 4.49
C TYR A 290 -3.07 6.63 3.50
N SER A 291 -2.55 6.33 2.31
CA SER A 291 -2.37 7.31 1.24
C SER A 291 -3.70 7.95 0.81
N SER A 292 -4.76 7.15 0.64
CA SER A 292 -6.11 7.63 0.36
C SER A 292 -6.61 8.59 1.45
N GLY A 293 -6.38 8.25 2.72
CA GLY A 293 -6.72 9.10 3.86
C GLY A 293 -6.03 10.46 3.83
N THR A 294 -4.74 10.50 3.54
CA THR A 294 -3.99 11.78 3.43
C THR A 294 -4.46 12.65 2.27
N GLY A 295 -4.93 12.05 1.16
CA GLY A 295 -5.60 12.76 0.06
C GLY A 295 -6.99 13.29 0.46
N ALA A 296 -7.78 12.48 1.16
CA ALA A 296 -9.07 12.89 1.71
C ALA A 296 -8.96 14.05 2.71
N ALA A 297 -7.88 14.09 3.50
CA ALA A 297 -7.59 15.20 4.42
C ALA A 297 -7.56 16.56 3.72
N GLY A 298 -7.03 16.60 2.49
CA GLY A 298 -6.98 17.81 1.66
C GLY A 298 -8.37 18.36 1.34
N LEU A 299 -9.28 17.48 0.91
CA LEU A 299 -10.67 17.83 0.60
C LEU A 299 -11.46 18.16 1.86
N ILE A 300 -11.42 17.27 2.85
CA ILE A 300 -12.20 17.38 4.09
C ILE A 300 -11.74 18.60 4.89
N GLY A 301 -10.43 18.82 5.04
CA GLY A 301 -9.87 19.96 5.77
C GLY A 301 -10.26 21.29 5.16
N ALA A 302 -10.08 21.44 3.84
CA ALA A 302 -10.45 22.68 3.14
C ALA A 302 -11.96 22.95 3.19
N LEU A 303 -12.79 21.93 2.96
CA LEU A 303 -14.26 22.05 3.04
C LEU A 303 -14.72 22.38 4.46
N ALA A 304 -14.17 21.69 5.48
CA ALA A 304 -14.54 21.91 6.87
C ALA A 304 -14.19 23.33 7.32
N TYR A 305 -12.99 23.82 6.98
CA TYR A 305 -12.57 25.19 7.31
C TYR A 305 -13.46 26.23 6.60
N ALA A 306 -13.71 26.04 5.30
CA ALA A 306 -14.54 26.95 4.51
C ALA A 306 -15.98 27.01 5.04
N VAL A 307 -16.62 25.86 5.30
CA VAL A 307 -18.00 25.82 5.82
C VAL A 307 -18.11 26.47 7.20
N MET A 308 -17.08 26.33 8.05
CA MET A 308 -17.08 26.95 9.37
C MET A 308 -16.88 28.46 9.34
N THR A 309 -16.03 28.96 8.44
CA THR A 309 -15.66 30.38 8.37
C THR A 309 -16.55 31.20 7.44
N ASP A 310 -17.17 30.60 6.43
CA ASP A 310 -17.99 31.32 5.45
C ASP A 310 -19.29 31.88 6.06
N LYS A 311 -19.70 33.05 5.56
CA LYS A 311 -20.90 33.78 6.02
C LYS A 311 -22.19 33.02 5.77
N SER A 312 -22.22 32.19 4.71
CA SER A 312 -23.36 31.34 4.37
C SER A 312 -23.34 29.99 5.10
N GLY A 313 -22.24 29.65 5.77
CA GLY A 313 -22.11 28.46 6.61
C GLY A 313 -22.36 28.78 8.09
N PHE A 314 -21.36 28.55 8.93
CA PHE A 314 -21.46 28.84 10.37
C PHE A 314 -20.97 30.23 10.79
N ASN A 315 -20.31 30.97 9.89
CA ASN A 315 -19.80 32.33 10.13
C ASN A 315 -18.98 32.44 11.43
N LEU A 316 -18.20 31.41 11.75
CA LEU A 316 -17.33 31.39 12.93
C LEU A 316 -16.06 32.18 12.63
N THR A 317 -15.50 32.80 13.66
CA THR A 317 -14.17 33.42 13.52
C THR A 317 -13.11 32.34 13.30
N PRO A 318 -12.00 32.63 12.59
CA PRO A 318 -10.89 31.70 12.43
C PRO A 318 -10.38 31.15 13.77
N GLN A 319 -10.36 31.97 14.81
CA GLN A 319 -9.99 31.57 16.17
C GLN A 319 -10.92 30.47 16.73
N ILE A 320 -12.24 30.69 16.70
CA ILE A 320 -13.21 29.70 17.22
C ILE A 320 -13.17 28.42 16.37
N THR A 321 -12.99 28.56 15.05
CA THR A 321 -12.85 27.43 14.13
C THR A 321 -11.66 26.54 14.52
N LEU A 322 -10.47 27.13 14.73
CA LEU A 322 -9.26 26.39 15.12
C LEU A 322 -9.41 25.71 16.50
N ILE A 323 -10.04 26.38 17.47
CA ILE A 323 -10.36 25.79 18.77
C ILE A 323 -11.30 24.58 18.58
N SER A 324 -12.33 24.72 17.74
CA SER A 324 -13.25 23.60 17.44
C SER A 324 -12.53 22.43 16.76
N MET A 325 -11.59 22.69 15.86
CA MET A 325 -10.81 21.66 15.15
C MET A 325 -9.85 20.88 16.05
N THR A 326 -9.60 21.37 17.27
CA THR A 326 -8.84 20.61 18.28
C THR A 326 -9.51 19.27 18.64
N SER A 327 -10.83 19.15 18.44
CA SER A 327 -11.55 17.88 18.53
C SER A 327 -10.96 16.78 17.64
N VAL A 328 -10.38 17.13 16.49
CA VAL A 328 -9.72 16.17 15.58
C VAL A 328 -8.45 15.60 16.19
N SER A 329 -7.69 16.37 16.99
CA SER A 329 -6.52 15.84 17.70
C SER A 329 -6.92 14.78 18.73
N PHE A 330 -8.06 14.96 19.41
CA PHE A 330 -8.58 13.94 20.34
C PHE A 330 -9.13 12.72 19.60
N LEU A 331 -9.80 12.93 18.46
CA LEU A 331 -10.18 11.83 17.58
C LEU A 331 -8.93 11.05 17.14
N PHE A 332 -7.85 11.73 16.76
CA PHE A 332 -6.61 11.10 16.34
C PHE A 332 -5.94 10.28 17.45
N LEU A 333 -6.00 10.75 18.70
CA LEU A 333 -5.56 9.96 19.86
C LEU A 333 -6.43 8.71 20.04
N TYR A 334 -7.75 8.87 19.95
CA TYR A 334 -8.70 7.79 20.10
C TYR A 334 -8.55 6.71 19.03
N THR A 335 -8.35 7.12 17.77
CA THR A 335 -8.21 6.19 16.64
C THR A 335 -6.98 5.31 16.82
N PHE A 336 -5.83 5.90 17.12
CA PHE A 336 -4.63 5.10 17.37
C PHE A 336 -4.76 4.18 18.60
N TRP A 337 -5.39 4.65 19.69
CA TRP A 337 -5.54 3.85 20.91
C TRP A 337 -6.53 2.68 20.77
N LYS A 338 -7.64 2.84 20.03
CA LYS A 338 -8.71 1.82 20.02
C LYS A 338 -8.82 1.04 18.72
N ILE A 339 -8.36 1.62 17.63
CA ILE A 339 -8.73 1.18 16.29
C ILE A 339 -7.58 0.40 15.66
N ILE A 340 -6.33 0.85 15.84
CA ILE A 340 -5.17 0.15 15.30
C ILE A 340 -4.77 -1.01 16.21
N LYS A 341 -4.93 -2.23 15.70
CA LYS A 341 -4.43 -3.46 16.33
C LYS A 341 -3.20 -3.94 15.58
N ILE A 342 -2.06 -3.92 16.25
CA ILE A 342 -0.78 -4.36 15.70
C ILE A 342 -0.67 -5.88 15.91
N PRO A 343 -0.42 -6.68 14.86
CA PRO A 343 -0.23 -8.12 15.03
C PRO A 343 1.03 -8.41 15.86
N SER A 344 0.90 -9.21 16.94
CA SER A 344 1.99 -9.50 17.91
C SER A 344 3.24 -10.11 17.30
N ASN A 345 3.10 -10.84 16.20
CA ASN A 345 4.17 -11.69 15.67
C ASN A 345 5.22 -10.90 14.84
N GLN A 346 5.07 -9.57 14.71
CA GLN A 346 5.91 -8.75 13.81
C GLN A 346 6.56 -7.52 14.46
N VAL A 347 6.26 -7.20 15.73
CA VAL A 347 6.77 -5.97 16.37
C VAL A 347 7.35 -6.28 17.76
N ASN A 348 8.68 -6.17 17.89
CA ASN A 348 9.41 -6.24 19.16
C ASN A 348 9.36 -4.90 19.93
N GLN A 349 8.15 -4.37 20.18
CA GLN A 349 7.98 -3.17 21.00
C GLN A 349 6.85 -3.39 21.98
N THR A 350 7.06 -3.08 23.27
CA THR A 350 5.97 -3.05 24.25
C THR A 350 5.29 -1.68 24.17
N GLY A 351 4.08 -1.66 23.62
CA GLY A 351 3.25 -0.45 23.57
C GLY A 351 2.68 -0.10 24.95
N PHE A 352 2.56 1.19 25.24
CA PHE A 352 1.84 1.72 26.41
C PHE A 352 0.31 1.56 26.26
N PHE A 353 -0.20 1.60 25.03
CA PHE A 353 -1.62 1.57 24.73
C PHE A 353 -2.24 0.17 24.73
N GLY A 354 -1.42 -0.89 24.84
CA GLY A 354 -1.90 -2.28 24.80
C GLY A 354 -2.44 -2.69 23.42
N ASN A 355 -2.03 -1.99 22.36
CA ASN A 355 -2.50 -2.19 20.98
C ASN A 355 -1.97 -3.48 20.31
N ILE A 356 -1.18 -4.26 21.04
CA ILE A 356 -0.57 -5.51 20.58
C ILE A 356 -1.54 -6.62 20.95
N GLN A 357 -2.17 -7.27 19.96
CA GLN A 357 -3.02 -8.42 20.24
C GLN A 357 -2.17 -9.65 20.54
N PRO A 358 -2.22 -10.25 21.74
CA PRO A 358 -1.69 -11.59 21.95
C PRO A 358 -2.57 -12.60 21.19
N GLU A 359 -1.96 -13.46 20.38
CA GLU A 359 -2.66 -14.59 19.78
C GLU A 359 -2.89 -15.66 20.86
N TYR A 360 -4.03 -15.58 21.56
CA TYR A 360 -4.56 -16.73 22.30
C TYR A 360 -5.18 -17.69 21.29
N ARG A 361 -4.37 -18.62 20.78
CA ARG A 361 -4.88 -19.87 20.21
C ARG A 361 -5.20 -20.77 21.40
N GLU A 362 -6.47 -20.91 21.77
CA GLU A 362 -6.89 -22.01 22.64
C GLU A 362 -6.73 -23.30 21.83
N LEU A 363 -5.55 -23.90 21.89
CA LEU A 363 -5.31 -25.26 21.43
C LEU A 363 -6.07 -26.20 22.36
N SER A 364 -6.83 -27.13 21.79
CA SER A 364 -7.50 -28.18 22.56
C SER A 364 -6.46 -29.04 23.30
N GLU A 365 -6.81 -29.63 24.44
CA GLU A 365 -5.91 -30.50 25.22
C GLU A 365 -5.40 -31.70 24.39
N GLU A 366 -6.14 -32.10 23.35
CA GLU A 366 -5.75 -33.14 22.40
C GLU A 366 -4.65 -32.65 21.42
N GLU A 367 -4.73 -31.41 20.94
CA GLU A 367 -3.71 -30.81 20.06
C GLU A 367 -2.39 -30.50 20.80
N GLN A 368 -2.45 -30.16 22.09
CA GLN A 368 -1.23 -29.95 22.90
C GLN A 368 -0.43 -31.25 23.09
N MET A 369 -1.13 -32.37 23.23
CA MET A 369 -0.51 -33.67 23.40
C MET A 369 0.07 -34.19 22.08
N GLU A 370 -0.54 -33.87 20.94
CA GLU A 370 0.03 -34.16 19.62
C GLU A 370 1.25 -33.28 19.30
N GLU A 371 1.25 -31.98 19.66
CA GLU A 371 2.41 -31.10 19.49
C GLU A 371 3.59 -31.53 20.38
N GLU A 372 3.37 -31.91 21.64
CA GLU A 372 4.45 -32.38 22.53
C GLU A 372 5.08 -33.70 22.01
N VAL A 373 4.27 -34.62 21.49
CA VAL A 373 4.74 -35.90 20.94
C VAL A 373 5.49 -35.69 19.61
N MET A 374 5.01 -34.79 18.73
CA MET A 374 5.67 -34.45 17.48
C MET A 374 7.01 -33.73 17.71
N VAL A 375 7.10 -32.87 18.73
CA VAL A 375 8.35 -32.16 19.09
C VAL A 375 9.40 -33.12 19.70
N GLU A 376 8.98 -34.17 20.41
CA GLU A 376 9.92 -35.20 20.91
C GLU A 376 10.45 -36.11 19.80
N GLU A 377 9.63 -36.47 18.80
CA GLU A 377 10.06 -37.29 17.66
C GLU A 377 10.91 -36.51 16.63
N GLU A 378 10.60 -35.24 16.35
CA GLU A 378 11.40 -34.41 15.42
C GLU A 378 12.81 -34.09 15.96
N ASN A 379 12.96 -33.92 17.28
CA ASN A 379 14.26 -33.65 17.91
C ASN A 379 15.25 -34.82 17.83
N LEU A 380 14.78 -36.04 17.55
CA LEU A 380 15.62 -37.23 17.44
C LEU A 380 16.10 -37.54 16.01
N LEU A 381 15.50 -36.93 14.97
CA LEU A 381 15.70 -37.32 13.56
C LEU A 381 16.33 -36.25 12.66
N PHE A 382 16.35 -34.97 13.05
CA PHE A 382 16.96 -33.91 12.23
C PHE A 382 18.02 -33.12 13.00
N ARG A 383 19.26 -33.63 12.96
CA ARG A 383 20.46 -32.90 13.38
C ARG A 383 21.22 -32.35 12.16
N ASP A 384 20.52 -31.73 11.21
CA ASP A 384 21.13 -30.91 10.18
C ASP A 384 20.24 -29.69 9.87
N GLU A 385 20.87 -28.51 10.00
CA GLU A 385 20.44 -27.12 9.76
C GLU A 385 19.02 -26.86 9.24
N VAL A 386 18.05 -26.78 10.16
CA VAL A 386 16.83 -25.97 9.98
C VAL A 386 17.03 -24.66 10.75
N GLU A 387 17.17 -23.55 10.02
CA GLU A 387 17.10 -22.20 10.61
C GLU A 387 15.68 -21.97 11.16
N VAL A 388 15.48 -22.34 12.42
CA VAL A 388 14.39 -21.84 13.24
C VAL A 388 14.57 -20.32 13.33
N VAL A 389 13.69 -19.55 12.69
CA VAL A 389 13.65 -18.08 12.81
C VAL A 389 13.36 -17.73 14.27
N ARG A 390 14.43 -17.51 15.04
CA ARG A 390 14.36 -17.10 16.44
C ARG A 390 14.02 -15.62 16.51
N ALA A 391 13.44 -15.19 17.63
CA ALA A 391 13.13 -13.80 17.96
C ALA A 391 14.33 -12.81 17.92
N SER A 392 15.53 -13.26 17.56
CA SER A 392 16.78 -12.51 17.43
C SER A 392 16.94 -11.72 16.12
N ASP A 393 16.07 -11.90 15.12
CA ASP A 393 16.29 -11.31 13.77
C ASP A 393 15.85 -9.85 13.61
N TYR A 394 15.24 -9.24 14.62
CA TYR A 394 14.85 -7.82 14.62
C TYR A 394 15.92 -6.89 15.22
N ALA A 395 17.20 -7.21 15.01
CA ALA A 395 18.27 -6.29 15.39
C ALA A 395 18.17 -5.00 14.55
N PRO A 396 18.32 -3.79 15.16
CA PRO A 396 18.28 -2.55 14.41
C PRO A 396 19.36 -2.56 13.32
N LEU A 397 18.97 -2.22 12.09
CA LEU A 397 19.86 -2.24 10.93
C LEU A 397 21.15 -1.45 11.22
N SER A 398 22.31 -2.09 11.02
CA SER A 398 23.61 -1.41 11.07
C SER A 398 23.65 -0.24 10.07
N MET A 399 24.43 0.81 10.39
CA MET A 399 24.57 1.98 9.52
C MET A 399 25.08 1.63 8.11
N GLU A 400 25.91 0.60 7.99
CA GLU A 400 26.37 0.10 6.68
C GLU A 400 25.22 -0.53 5.88
N ALA A 401 24.39 -1.33 6.55
CA ALA A 401 23.19 -1.91 5.95
C ALA A 401 22.20 -0.81 5.53
N LYS A 402 22.00 0.22 6.36
CA LYS A 402 21.19 1.40 6.00
C LYS A 402 21.72 2.09 4.75
N LYS A 403 23.03 2.35 4.67
CA LYS A 403 23.65 2.98 3.49
C LYS A 403 23.44 2.16 2.21
N LYS A 404 23.59 0.84 2.29
CA LYS A 404 23.32 -0.07 1.15
C LYS A 404 21.85 -0.02 0.74
N THR A 405 20.93 -0.03 1.70
CA THR A 405 19.49 0.09 1.45
C THR A 405 19.15 1.43 0.79
N ILE A 406 19.66 2.55 1.30
CA ILE A 406 19.46 3.90 0.70
C ILE A 406 19.84 3.91 -0.78
N ARG A 407 21.00 3.34 -1.13
CA ARG A 407 21.44 3.29 -2.53
C ARG A 407 20.46 2.53 -3.44
N GLY A 408 19.86 1.45 -2.92
CA GLY A 408 18.84 0.68 -3.62
C GLY A 408 17.48 1.41 -3.75
N LEU A 409 17.23 2.40 -2.89
CA LEU A 409 15.99 3.19 -2.90
C LEU A 409 16.04 4.38 -3.85
N LEU A 410 17.22 4.85 -4.25
CA LEU A 410 17.38 6.00 -5.15
C LEU A 410 16.52 5.95 -6.43
N PRO A 411 16.38 4.80 -7.12
CA PRO A 411 15.52 4.69 -8.30
C PRO A 411 14.02 4.90 -8.03
N TYR A 412 13.58 4.76 -6.78
CA TYR A 412 12.22 5.10 -6.34
C TYR A 412 12.12 6.57 -5.93
N MET A 413 13.16 7.06 -5.24
CA MET A 413 13.20 8.44 -4.75
C MET A 413 13.27 9.46 -5.88
N ALA A 414 14.11 9.24 -6.90
CA ALA A 414 14.34 10.23 -7.95
C ALA A 414 13.07 10.54 -8.77
N PRO A 415 12.29 9.54 -9.27
CA PRO A 415 11.01 9.82 -9.93
C PRO A 415 10.02 10.54 -9.02
N LEU A 416 9.94 10.15 -7.74
CA LEU A 416 9.04 10.76 -6.77
C LEU A 416 9.39 12.24 -6.51
N VAL A 417 10.68 12.56 -6.31
CA VAL A 417 11.19 13.94 -6.20
C VAL A 417 10.79 14.76 -7.43
N LEU A 418 10.98 14.21 -8.63
CA LEU A 418 10.72 14.92 -9.89
C LEU A 418 9.23 15.18 -10.11
N VAL A 419 8.35 14.22 -9.80
CA VAL A 419 6.90 14.42 -9.89
C VAL A 419 6.47 15.52 -8.92
N TYR A 420 6.86 15.41 -7.65
CA TYR A 420 6.46 16.38 -6.61
C TYR A 420 7.06 17.77 -6.86
N PHE A 421 8.25 17.86 -7.44
CA PHE A 421 8.81 19.12 -7.90
C PHE A 421 7.94 19.79 -8.96
N ALA A 422 7.59 19.07 -10.04
CA ALA A 422 6.80 19.62 -11.12
C ALA A 422 5.36 19.95 -10.67
N GLU A 423 4.74 19.06 -9.90
CA GLU A 423 3.43 19.23 -9.28
C GLU A 423 3.37 20.49 -8.41
N TYR A 424 4.25 20.62 -7.41
CA TYR A 424 4.19 21.78 -6.52
C TYR A 424 4.62 23.09 -7.19
N LEU A 425 5.42 23.03 -8.26
CA LEU A 425 5.72 24.21 -9.06
C LEU A 425 4.48 24.69 -9.83
N ILE A 426 3.65 23.77 -10.35
CA ILE A 426 2.33 24.11 -10.90
C ILE A 426 1.45 24.68 -9.78
N ASN A 427 1.22 23.90 -8.73
CA ASN A 427 0.23 24.19 -7.68
C ASN A 427 0.50 25.48 -6.90
N GLN A 428 1.76 25.72 -6.53
CA GLN A 428 2.16 26.80 -5.62
C GLN A 428 3.00 27.88 -6.30
N GLY A 429 3.42 27.66 -7.56
CA GLY A 429 4.11 28.66 -8.36
C GLY A 429 3.24 29.26 -9.47
N PHE A 430 2.45 28.44 -10.18
CA PHE A 430 1.72 28.89 -11.38
C PHE A 430 0.25 29.17 -11.14
N LEU A 431 -0.43 28.37 -10.31
CA LEU A 431 -1.89 28.50 -10.12
C LEU A 431 -2.33 29.88 -9.62
N GLU A 432 -1.52 30.55 -8.77
CA GLU A 432 -1.83 31.90 -8.30
C GLU A 432 -1.83 32.94 -9.45
N LEU A 433 -1.08 32.66 -10.53
CA LEU A 433 -0.93 33.55 -11.68
C LEU A 433 -1.84 33.17 -12.88
N LEU A 434 -2.53 32.02 -12.82
CA LEU A 434 -3.41 31.49 -13.86
C LEU A 434 -4.86 31.97 -13.66
N THR A 435 -5.11 33.22 -14.03
CA THR A 435 -6.43 33.85 -13.91
C THR A 435 -7.08 34.07 -15.28
N PHE A 436 -8.40 33.85 -15.33
CA PHE A 436 -9.23 34.03 -16.52
C PHE A 436 -10.24 35.17 -16.32
N THR A 437 -10.59 35.86 -17.40
CA THR A 437 -11.65 36.88 -17.38
C THR A 437 -13.03 36.26 -17.18
N CYS A 438 -14.03 37.06 -16.78
CA CYS A 438 -15.39 36.56 -16.55
C CYS A 438 -15.93 35.72 -17.72
N ALA A 439 -15.68 36.16 -18.95
CA ALA A 439 -16.15 35.49 -20.17
C ALA A 439 -15.53 34.09 -20.38
N ARG A 440 -14.30 33.87 -19.91
CA ARG A 440 -13.56 32.61 -20.05
C ARG A 440 -13.48 31.80 -18.75
N GLY A 441 -13.97 32.35 -17.64
CA GLY A 441 -13.71 31.91 -16.27
C GLY A 441 -14.96 31.52 -15.49
N PHE A 442 -16.07 31.17 -16.16
CA PHE A 442 -17.39 30.93 -15.53
C PHE A 442 -17.89 32.09 -14.65
N SER A 443 -17.49 33.33 -14.95
CA SER A 443 -17.77 34.50 -14.10
C SER A 443 -17.26 34.37 -12.65
N LEU A 444 -16.28 33.51 -12.39
CA LEU A 444 -15.66 33.33 -11.08
C LEU A 444 -14.67 34.48 -10.80
N SER A 445 -14.65 34.97 -9.55
CA SER A 445 -13.59 35.87 -9.08
C SER A 445 -12.22 35.17 -9.10
N GLU A 446 -11.12 35.92 -9.17
CA GLU A 446 -9.76 35.35 -9.15
C GLU A 446 -9.54 34.44 -7.94
N THR A 447 -10.01 34.86 -6.77
CA THR A 447 -9.97 34.09 -5.53
C THR A 447 -10.81 32.81 -5.58
N ALA A 448 -11.93 32.82 -6.31
CA ALA A 448 -12.76 31.63 -6.49
C ALA A 448 -12.12 30.66 -7.48
N GLN A 449 -11.49 31.15 -8.55
CA GLN A 449 -10.76 30.32 -9.53
C GLN A 449 -9.64 29.54 -8.84
N TYR A 450 -8.78 30.23 -8.07
CA TYR A 450 -7.70 29.59 -7.31
C TYR A 450 -8.21 28.51 -6.35
N ARG A 451 -9.29 28.77 -5.60
CA ARG A 451 -9.88 27.78 -4.69
C ARG A 451 -10.39 26.55 -5.42
N TRP A 452 -11.04 26.72 -6.58
CA TRP A 452 -11.51 25.59 -7.38
C TRP A 452 -10.36 24.76 -7.97
N TYR A 453 -9.26 25.40 -8.36
CA TYR A 453 -8.06 24.67 -8.76
C TYR A 453 -7.54 23.77 -7.65
N GLN A 454 -7.43 24.28 -6.41
CA GLN A 454 -7.02 23.49 -5.25
C GLN A 454 -7.97 22.31 -4.98
N VAL A 455 -9.29 22.52 -5.09
CA VAL A 455 -10.27 21.42 -4.92
C VAL A 455 -10.09 20.35 -6.00
N LEU A 456 -9.91 20.73 -7.27
CA LEU A 456 -9.74 19.79 -8.37
C LEU A 456 -8.42 19.01 -8.26
N TYR A 457 -7.34 19.71 -7.91
CA TYR A 457 -6.06 19.08 -7.62
C TYR A 457 -6.19 18.01 -6.53
N GLN A 458 -6.76 18.37 -5.37
CA GLN A 458 -6.95 17.42 -4.26
C GLN A 458 -7.92 16.29 -4.60
N THR A 459 -8.90 16.55 -5.48
CA THR A 459 -9.80 15.51 -6.02
C THR A 459 -9.01 14.49 -6.85
N GLY A 460 -8.10 14.95 -7.70
CA GLY A 460 -7.22 14.07 -8.49
C GLY A 460 -6.29 13.24 -7.59
N VAL A 461 -5.70 13.86 -6.59
CA VAL A 461 -4.85 13.16 -5.59
C VAL A 461 -5.65 12.09 -4.85
N PHE A 462 -6.86 12.42 -4.39
CA PHE A 462 -7.73 11.45 -3.72
C PHE A 462 -8.09 10.28 -4.63
N ILE A 463 -8.60 10.54 -5.84
CA ILE A 463 -9.00 9.48 -6.79
C ILE A 463 -7.83 8.54 -7.10
N SER A 464 -6.65 9.08 -7.39
CA SER A 464 -5.48 8.26 -7.76
C SER A 464 -4.94 7.40 -6.61
N ARG A 465 -5.01 7.90 -5.37
CA ARG A 465 -4.60 7.14 -4.17
C ARG A 465 -5.63 6.08 -3.80
N SER A 466 -6.92 6.38 -3.89
CA SER A 466 -8.00 5.41 -3.61
C SER A 466 -8.11 4.30 -4.67
N SER A 467 -7.75 4.57 -5.93
CA SER A 467 -7.82 3.61 -7.04
C SER A 467 -6.55 2.78 -7.25
N SER A 468 -5.61 2.82 -6.30
CA SER A 468 -4.31 2.13 -6.38
C SER A 468 -4.41 0.65 -6.72
N ASN A 469 -5.31 -0.07 -6.03
CA ASN A 469 -5.48 -1.52 -6.17
C ASN A 469 -5.98 -1.95 -7.57
N PHE A 470 -6.59 -1.04 -8.34
CA PHE A 470 -7.12 -1.36 -9.69
C PHE A 470 -6.11 -1.10 -10.81
N CYS A 471 -5.07 -0.30 -10.58
CA CYS A 471 -4.16 0.14 -11.64
C CYS A 471 -2.75 0.38 -11.09
N GLN A 472 -2.09 -0.60 -10.49
CA GLN A 472 -0.76 -0.39 -9.90
C GLN A 472 0.32 -0.18 -10.97
N ILE A 473 1.12 0.88 -10.83
CA ILE A 473 2.28 1.13 -11.69
C ILE A 473 3.47 0.38 -11.11
N THR A 474 4.07 -0.49 -11.92
CA THR A 474 5.25 -1.25 -11.50
C THR A 474 6.51 -0.38 -11.49
N TYR A 475 7.54 -0.83 -10.77
CA TYR A 475 8.85 -0.17 -10.67
C TYR A 475 9.39 0.32 -12.02
N GLU A 476 9.27 -0.48 -13.08
CA GLU A 476 9.80 -0.19 -14.41
C GLU A 476 9.17 1.05 -15.03
N TYR A 477 7.93 1.40 -14.69
CA TYR A 477 7.21 2.51 -15.30
C TYR A 477 7.13 3.76 -14.42
N LEU A 478 7.72 3.74 -13.20
CA LEU A 478 7.71 4.91 -12.31
C LEU A 478 8.35 6.15 -12.92
N PHE A 479 9.33 5.99 -13.82
CA PHE A 479 9.99 7.12 -14.50
C PHE A 479 9.11 7.78 -15.57
N ILE A 480 8.02 7.15 -16.01
CA ILE A 480 7.10 7.73 -16.99
C ILE A 480 6.29 8.88 -16.35
N LEU A 481 5.93 8.74 -15.08
CA LEU A 481 5.15 9.73 -14.33
C LEU A 481 5.80 11.12 -14.31
N PRO A 482 7.09 11.29 -13.94
CA PRO A 482 7.71 12.61 -14.02
C PRO A 482 7.78 13.13 -15.45
N LEU A 483 7.99 12.30 -16.48
CA LEU A 483 7.98 12.78 -17.87
C LEU A 483 6.64 13.40 -18.25
N ILE A 484 5.54 12.72 -17.93
CA ILE A 484 4.19 13.25 -18.17
C ILE A 484 3.95 14.52 -17.34
N GLN A 485 4.38 14.53 -16.08
CA GLN A 485 4.20 15.70 -15.20
C GLN A 485 4.98 16.93 -15.70
N PHE A 486 6.20 16.74 -16.20
CA PHE A 486 6.98 17.82 -16.79
C PHE A 486 6.38 18.34 -18.10
N VAL A 487 5.77 17.47 -18.92
CA VAL A 487 5.00 17.92 -20.10
C VAL A 487 3.81 18.79 -19.66
N ASN A 488 3.09 18.39 -18.61
CA ASN A 488 2.00 19.18 -18.05
C ASN A 488 2.49 20.53 -17.51
N LEU A 489 3.60 20.54 -16.77
CA LEU A 489 4.26 21.75 -16.27
C LEU A 489 4.64 22.71 -17.40
N LEU A 490 5.27 22.22 -18.45
CA LEU A 490 5.67 23.03 -19.61
C LEU A 490 4.45 23.59 -20.33
N PHE A 491 3.40 22.78 -20.52
CA PHE A 491 2.17 23.23 -21.15
C PHE A 491 1.48 24.36 -20.36
N ILE A 492 1.38 24.21 -19.04
CA ILE A 492 0.81 25.22 -18.15
C ILE A 492 1.70 26.48 -18.11
N TYR A 493 3.02 26.32 -18.10
CA TYR A 493 3.96 27.46 -18.18
C TYR A 493 3.79 28.24 -19.48
N GLU A 494 3.67 27.55 -20.62
CA GLU A 494 3.44 28.20 -21.91
C GLU A 494 2.12 28.97 -21.94
N ASP A 495 1.06 28.42 -21.32
CA ASP A 495 -0.21 29.15 -21.18
C ASP A 495 -0.08 30.36 -20.25
N LEU A 496 0.73 30.26 -19.20
CA LEU A 496 0.95 31.35 -18.27
C LEU A 496 1.63 32.56 -18.92
N VAL A 497 2.53 32.32 -19.88
CA VAL A 497 3.26 33.33 -20.64
C VAL A 497 2.46 33.84 -21.84
N HIS A 498 1.85 32.94 -22.62
CA HIS A 498 1.21 33.27 -23.91
C HIS A 498 -0.32 33.41 -23.85
N ARG A 499 -0.97 32.95 -22.78
CA ARG A 499 -2.44 32.99 -22.55
C ARG A 499 -3.26 32.47 -23.73
N PHE A 500 -2.87 31.32 -24.28
CA PHE A 500 -3.53 30.75 -25.45
C PHE A 500 -4.75 29.89 -25.09
N MET A 501 -4.92 29.51 -23.82
CA MET A 501 -6.07 28.72 -23.38
C MET A 501 -7.38 29.50 -23.54
N PRO A 502 -8.36 28.93 -24.27
CA PRO A 502 -9.61 29.64 -24.56
C PRO A 502 -10.55 29.70 -23.36
N HIS A 503 -10.47 28.75 -22.42
CA HIS A 503 -11.41 28.62 -21.32
C HIS A 503 -10.82 27.94 -20.09
N ILE A 504 -11.23 28.38 -18.90
CA ILE A 504 -10.74 27.88 -17.60
C ILE A 504 -10.94 26.37 -17.40
N SER A 505 -11.98 25.80 -18.01
CA SER A 505 -12.31 24.38 -17.88
C SER A 505 -11.21 23.45 -18.37
N LEU A 506 -10.41 23.87 -19.36
CA LEU A 506 -9.29 23.08 -19.87
C LEU A 506 -8.14 23.05 -18.86
N ILE A 507 -7.83 24.20 -18.26
CA ILE A 507 -6.86 24.29 -17.15
C ILE A 507 -7.34 23.48 -15.94
N MET A 508 -8.62 23.58 -15.58
CA MET A 508 -9.23 22.77 -14.52
C MET A 508 -9.06 21.26 -14.75
N LEU A 509 -9.21 20.80 -15.99
CA LEU A 509 -8.98 19.39 -16.33
C LEU A 509 -7.50 18.99 -16.22
N LEU A 510 -6.58 19.86 -16.64
CA LEU A 510 -5.13 19.63 -16.52
C LEU A 510 -4.65 19.61 -15.07
N ILE A 511 -5.28 20.39 -14.19
CA ILE A 511 -5.00 20.40 -12.75
C ILE A 511 -5.57 19.16 -12.06
N LEU A 512 -6.76 18.70 -12.48
CA LEU A 512 -7.27 17.40 -12.03
C LEU A 512 -6.30 16.27 -12.46
N PHE A 513 -5.81 16.32 -13.70
CA PHE A 513 -4.85 15.36 -14.24
C PHE A 513 -3.49 15.40 -13.52
N GLU A 514 -3.00 16.60 -13.20
CA GLU A 514 -1.83 16.81 -12.36
C GLU A 514 -1.95 16.08 -11.02
N GLY A 515 -3.07 16.27 -10.31
CA GLY A 515 -3.33 15.60 -9.03
C GLY A 515 -3.40 14.08 -9.17
N LEU A 516 -3.94 13.57 -10.29
CA LEU A 516 -3.96 12.13 -10.58
C LEU A 516 -2.54 11.55 -10.70
N ILE A 517 -1.63 12.23 -11.40
CA ILE A 517 -0.25 11.76 -11.57
C ILE A 517 0.49 11.79 -10.23
N GLY A 518 0.32 12.87 -9.47
CA GLY A 518 0.92 13.05 -8.15
C GLY A 518 0.57 11.95 -7.17
N GLY A 519 -0.73 11.77 -6.94
CA GLY A 519 -1.21 10.74 -6.03
C GLY A 519 -0.87 9.33 -6.52
N LYS A 520 -0.84 9.10 -7.84
CA LYS A 520 -0.43 7.82 -8.41
C LYS A 520 1.05 7.52 -8.19
N SER A 521 1.92 8.51 -8.38
CA SER A 521 3.36 8.40 -8.14
C SER A 521 3.64 8.03 -6.69
N TYR A 522 2.98 8.72 -5.75
CA TYR A 522 3.10 8.43 -4.32
C TYR A 522 2.70 7.00 -4.00
N VAL A 523 1.44 6.63 -4.25
CA VAL A 523 0.91 5.33 -3.78
C VAL A 523 1.61 4.15 -4.46
N SER A 524 1.94 4.27 -5.74
CA SER A 524 2.64 3.20 -6.48
C SER A 524 4.06 3.02 -5.97
N THR A 525 4.77 4.12 -5.65
CA THR A 525 6.13 4.05 -5.11
C THR A 525 6.18 3.32 -3.78
N PHE A 526 5.33 3.71 -2.80
CA PHE A 526 5.32 3.06 -1.50
C PHE A 526 4.82 1.61 -1.56
N THR A 527 3.82 1.32 -2.40
CA THR A 527 3.29 -0.04 -2.59
C THR A 527 4.37 -0.95 -3.20
N GLU A 528 5.13 -0.47 -4.18
CA GLU A 528 6.19 -1.25 -4.81
C GLU A 528 7.35 -1.51 -3.85
N ILE A 529 7.74 -0.52 -3.04
CA ILE A 529 8.74 -0.69 -1.98
C ILE A 529 8.25 -1.69 -0.94
N HIS A 530 6.97 -1.62 -0.55
CA HIS A 530 6.37 -2.55 0.39
C HIS A 530 6.43 -3.99 -0.12
N CYS A 531 6.06 -4.22 -1.39
CA CYS A 531 6.04 -5.55 -2.00
C CYS A 531 7.44 -6.12 -2.27
N ARG A 532 8.42 -5.28 -2.66
CA ARG A 532 9.77 -5.74 -3.04
C ARG A 532 10.78 -5.75 -1.91
N SER A 533 10.60 -4.93 -0.86
CA SER A 533 11.55 -4.87 0.25
C SER A 533 11.38 -6.08 1.17
N PRO A 534 12.49 -6.75 1.56
CA PRO A 534 12.49 -7.73 2.65
C PRO A 534 11.92 -7.12 3.93
N LYS A 535 11.24 -7.94 4.76
CA LYS A 535 10.51 -7.47 5.95
C LYS A 535 11.44 -6.71 6.91
N GLU A 536 12.67 -7.17 7.07
CA GLU A 536 13.68 -6.60 7.98
C GLU A 536 14.07 -5.16 7.59
N LYS A 537 13.96 -4.81 6.31
CA LYS A 537 14.36 -3.50 5.77
C LYS A 537 13.17 -2.63 5.39
N ARG A 538 11.95 -3.18 5.40
CA ARG A 538 10.75 -2.53 4.88
C ARG A 538 10.38 -1.27 5.67
N GLU A 539 10.39 -1.36 7.00
CA GLU A 539 10.09 -0.22 7.88
C GLU A 539 11.03 0.97 7.59
N PHE A 540 12.35 0.72 7.57
CA PHE A 540 13.34 1.73 7.24
C PHE A 540 13.16 2.28 5.83
N SER A 541 12.86 1.41 4.85
CA SER A 541 12.74 1.80 3.45
C SER A 541 11.55 2.73 3.20
N LEU A 542 10.38 2.40 3.76
CA LEU A 542 9.19 3.25 3.65
C LEU A 542 9.38 4.57 4.41
N SER A 543 9.98 4.51 5.61
CA SER A 543 10.33 5.70 6.39
C SER A 543 11.27 6.64 5.63
N PHE A 544 12.34 6.09 5.05
CA PHE A 544 13.38 6.88 4.39
C PHE A 544 12.90 7.47 3.05
N VAL A 545 12.18 6.69 2.22
CA VAL A 545 11.68 7.19 0.93
C VAL A 545 10.67 8.32 1.12
N SER A 546 9.97 8.39 2.25
CA SER A 546 9.02 9.48 2.55
C SER A 546 9.62 10.88 2.43
N MET A 547 10.92 11.09 2.59
CA MET A 547 11.53 12.42 2.42
C MET A 547 11.52 12.92 0.97
N SER A 548 11.36 12.02 0.00
CA SER A 548 11.51 12.31 -1.43
C SER A 548 10.48 13.33 -1.92
N ASP A 549 9.24 13.23 -1.45
CA ASP A 549 8.19 14.20 -1.78
C ASP A 549 8.58 15.61 -1.29
N SER A 550 9.09 15.70 -0.07
CA SER A 550 9.39 16.94 0.64
C SER A 550 10.61 17.61 0.04
N ILE A 551 11.58 16.84 -0.47
CA ILE A 551 12.68 17.36 -1.28
C ILE A 551 12.13 18.01 -2.56
N GLY A 552 11.23 17.33 -3.27
CA GLY A 552 10.59 17.88 -4.47
C GLY A 552 9.85 19.19 -4.19
N ILE A 553 9.04 19.22 -3.13
CA ILE A 553 8.25 20.38 -2.70
C ILE A 553 9.16 21.56 -2.30
N VAL A 554 10.22 21.32 -1.53
CA VAL A 554 11.18 22.37 -1.13
C VAL A 554 11.87 22.97 -2.36
N LEU A 555 12.33 22.13 -3.30
CA LEU A 555 12.94 22.60 -4.54
C LEU A 555 11.95 23.43 -5.36
N ALA A 556 10.69 23.01 -5.45
CA ALA A 556 9.64 23.76 -6.13
C ALA A 556 9.41 25.13 -5.47
N GLY A 557 9.33 25.19 -4.13
CA GLY A 557 9.17 26.44 -3.39
C GLY A 557 10.31 27.43 -3.63
N PHE A 558 11.57 26.96 -3.67
CA PHE A 558 12.71 27.82 -4.00
C PHE A 558 12.70 28.33 -5.45
N VAL A 559 12.24 27.52 -6.40
CA VAL A 559 12.16 27.90 -7.83
C VAL A 559 10.95 28.79 -8.10
N ALA A 560 9.84 28.61 -7.39
CA ALA A 560 8.62 29.38 -7.57
C ALA A 560 8.82 30.88 -7.33
N ILE A 561 9.61 31.26 -6.31
CA ILE A 561 9.85 32.67 -5.95
C ILE A 561 10.48 33.49 -7.10
N PRO A 562 11.67 33.13 -7.63
CA PRO A 562 12.27 33.89 -8.74
C PRO A 562 11.43 33.80 -10.01
N LEU A 563 10.75 32.67 -10.24
CA LEU A 563 9.92 32.47 -11.43
C LEU A 563 8.67 33.37 -11.40
N HIS A 564 8.01 33.47 -10.24
CA HIS A 564 6.91 34.41 -10.00
C HIS A 564 7.32 35.85 -10.34
N ASN A 565 8.45 36.30 -9.78
CA ASN A 565 8.96 37.65 -10.03
C ASN A 565 9.25 37.89 -11.52
N TYR A 566 9.82 36.90 -12.21
CA TYR A 566 10.07 36.98 -13.65
C TYR A 566 8.78 37.09 -14.47
N ILE A 567 7.79 36.24 -14.20
CA ILE A 567 6.51 36.25 -14.92
C ILE A 567 5.75 37.55 -14.66
N CYS A 568 5.77 38.05 -13.42
CA CYS A 568 5.15 39.32 -13.08
C CYS A 568 5.84 40.51 -13.76
N ALA A 569 7.18 40.48 -13.90
CA ALA A 569 7.92 41.48 -14.66
C ALA A 569 7.66 41.44 -16.18
N LEU A 570 7.26 40.30 -16.74
CA LEU A 570 6.82 40.20 -18.14
C LEU A 570 5.41 40.78 -18.36
N ARG A 571 4.59 40.85 -17.30
CA ARG A 571 3.18 41.28 -17.35
C ARG A 571 2.98 42.76 -17.01
N GLY A 572 3.87 43.34 -16.21
CA GLY A 572 3.90 44.77 -15.87
C GLY A 572 4.64 45.59 -16.93
#